data_AF-A0A093JKZ5-F1
#
_entry.id   AF-A0A093JKZ5-F1
#
_cell.length_a   1.000
_cell.length_b   1.000
_cell.length_c   1.000
_cell.angle_alpha   90.00
_cell.angle_beta   90.00
_cell.angle_gamma   90.00
#
_symmetry.space_group_name_H-M   'P 1'
#
loop_
_entity.id
_entity.type
_entity.pdbx_description
1 polymer ?
#
loop_
_entity_poly.entity_id
_entity_poly.type
_entity_poly.pdbx_seq_one_letter_code
_entity_poly.pdbx_strand_id
1 'polypeptide(L)'
;GPADSYFVWQKNGQKMKACIAEQSHKLLDGRVHVLSWLKDAVSENTEYKCSFFSEVGSVTSEVLITAGEKDSAGQDGWTQDLDAWRSAVSEHDEMMRNWRKTW
;
A
#
# COMPACT_ATOMS: atom_id res chain seq x y z
N GLY A 1 -15.48 -9.44 4.55
CA GLY A 1 -15.90 -8.73 3.34
C GLY A 1 -16.98 -9.53 2.65
N PRO A 2 -17.36 -9.20 1.40
CA PRO A 2 -17.94 -10.20 0.52
C PRO A 2 -17.06 -11.46 0.59
N ALA A 3 -17.65 -12.64 0.74
CA ALA A 3 -16.89 -13.86 1.06
C ALA A 3 -15.77 -14.15 0.04
N ASP A 4 -15.91 -13.64 -1.18
CA ASP A 4 -15.05 -13.95 -2.31
C ASP A 4 -14.14 -12.77 -2.75
N SER A 5 -13.98 -11.75 -1.91
CA SER A 5 -13.10 -10.62 -2.23
C SER A 5 -11.65 -10.85 -1.77
N TYR A 6 -10.66 -10.52 -2.59
CA TYR A 6 -9.24 -10.76 -2.27
C TYR A 6 -8.30 -9.74 -2.93
N PHE A 7 -7.11 -9.57 -2.33
CA PHE A 7 -6.04 -8.77 -2.91
C PHE A 7 -5.07 -9.64 -3.74
N VAL A 8 -4.49 -9.03 -4.77
CA VAL A 8 -3.36 -9.57 -5.52
C VAL A 8 -2.29 -8.49 -5.61
N TRP A 9 -1.11 -8.82 -5.10
CA TRP A 9 0.08 -7.98 -5.24
C TRP A 9 1.00 -8.50 -6.33
N GLN A 10 1.56 -7.58 -7.10
CA GLN A 10 2.62 -7.83 -8.07
C GLN A 10 3.80 -6.88 -7.82
N LYS A 11 5.02 -7.40 -7.99
CA LYS A 11 6.28 -6.66 -8.03
C LYS A 11 6.92 -6.89 -9.38
N ASN A 12 7.14 -5.84 -10.16
CA ASN A 12 7.69 -5.92 -11.53
C ASN A 12 6.93 -6.97 -12.38
N GLY A 13 5.59 -6.91 -12.35
CA GLY A 13 4.71 -7.87 -13.02
C GLY A 13 4.61 -9.27 -12.39
N GLN A 14 5.47 -9.63 -11.42
CA GLN A 14 5.46 -10.95 -10.79
C GLN A 14 4.59 -10.97 -9.52
N LYS A 15 3.70 -11.97 -9.41
CA LYS A 15 2.81 -12.12 -8.25
C LYS A 15 3.61 -12.35 -6.96
N MET A 16 3.35 -11.52 -5.96
CA MET A 16 3.91 -11.66 -4.61
C MET A 16 3.06 -12.61 -3.76
N LYS A 17 3.70 -13.34 -2.85
CA LYS A 17 3.03 -14.27 -1.91
C LYS A 17 3.48 -14.11 -0.45
N ALA A 18 4.48 -13.28 -0.19
CA ALA A 18 5.08 -13.09 1.12
C ALA A 18 5.13 -11.59 1.47
N CYS A 19 5.26 -11.29 2.76
CA CYS A 19 5.37 -9.93 3.28
C CYS A 19 4.17 -9.02 3.00
N ILE A 20 3.01 -9.62 2.72
CA ILE A 20 1.72 -8.94 2.51
C ILE A 20 0.92 -9.06 3.80
N ALA A 21 0.39 -7.93 4.25
CA ALA A 21 -0.59 -7.84 5.32
C ALA A 21 -1.94 -7.40 4.75
N GLU A 22 -3.01 -7.92 5.33
CA GLU A 22 -4.38 -7.57 4.98
C GLU A 22 -5.17 -7.31 6.26
N GLN A 23 -6.08 -6.35 6.19
CA GLN A 23 -6.99 -6.02 7.27
C GLN A 23 -8.39 -5.86 6.70
N SER A 24 -9.39 -6.35 7.43
CA SER A 24 -10.79 -6.08 7.14
C SER A 24 -11.51 -5.60 8.39
N HIS A 25 -12.39 -4.62 8.23
CA HIS A 25 -13.19 -4.06 9.30
C HIS A 25 -14.64 -3.87 8.83
N LYS A 26 -15.58 -4.49 9.55
CA LYS A 26 -17.01 -4.40 9.25
C LYS A 26 -17.59 -3.19 9.96
N LEU A 27 -18.25 -2.33 9.20
CA LEU A 27 -18.96 -1.16 9.70
C LEU A 27 -20.35 -1.53 10.21
N LEU A 28 -20.94 -0.64 11.03
CA LEU A 28 -22.28 -0.80 11.61
C LEU A 28 -23.38 -0.93 10.55
N ASP A 29 -23.21 -0.31 9.38
CA ASP A 29 -24.14 -0.38 8.25
C ASP A 29 -23.97 -1.63 7.37
N GLY A 30 -23.09 -2.55 7.79
CA GLY A 30 -22.82 -3.80 7.08
C GLY A 30 -21.79 -3.68 5.95
N ARG A 31 -21.34 -2.47 5.58
CA ARG A 31 -20.19 -2.31 4.67
C ARG A 31 -18.92 -2.84 5.31
N VAL A 32 -17.93 -3.16 4.48
CA VAL A 32 -16.64 -3.64 4.95
C VAL A 32 -15.54 -2.78 4.32
N HIS A 33 -14.71 -2.19 5.17
CA HIS A 33 -13.45 -1.60 4.76
C HIS A 33 -12.38 -2.68 4.71
N VAL A 34 -11.61 -2.68 3.62
CA VAL A 34 -10.50 -3.61 3.40
C VAL A 34 -9.25 -2.82 3.07
N LEU A 35 -8.12 -3.28 3.60
CA LEU A 35 -6.83 -2.64 3.40
C LEU A 35 -5.78 -3.73 3.22
N SER A 36 -4.81 -3.49 2.33
CA SER A 36 -3.64 -4.36 2.18
C SER A 36 -2.39 -3.53 1.97
N TRP A 37 -1.29 -3.99 2.53
CA TRP A 37 0.02 -3.36 2.44
C TRP A 37 1.13 -4.40 2.50
N LEU A 38 2.34 -4.02 2.11
CA LEU A 38 3.50 -4.89 2.16
C LEU A 38 4.70 -4.20 2.81
N LYS A 39 5.63 -5.02 3.28
CA LYS A 39 6.96 -4.56 3.72
C LYS A 39 8.01 -5.29 2.89
N ASP A 40 8.71 -4.57 2.04
CA ASP A 40 9.66 -5.16 1.10
C ASP A 40 10.98 -4.36 1.05
N ALA A 41 12.06 -5.06 0.70
CA ALA A 41 13.33 -4.46 0.37
C ALA A 41 13.31 -4.08 -1.13
N VAL A 42 13.44 -2.79 -1.40
CA VAL A 42 13.38 -2.23 -2.75
C VAL A 42 14.79 -2.15 -3.32
N SER A 43 15.05 -2.82 -4.44
CA SER A 43 16.18 -2.54 -5.33
C SER A 43 15.76 -1.47 -6.34
N GLU A 44 16.71 -0.76 -6.93
CA GLU A 44 16.49 0.26 -7.98
C GLU A 44 15.31 -0.04 -8.91
N ASN A 45 14.52 1.00 -9.20
CA ASN A 45 13.33 0.99 -10.06
C ASN A 45 12.44 -0.25 -9.92
N THR A 46 11.62 -0.27 -8.88
CA THR A 46 10.65 -1.35 -8.63
C THR A 46 9.22 -0.85 -8.78
N GLU A 47 8.45 -1.52 -9.62
CA GLU A 47 7.00 -1.32 -9.77
C GLU A 47 6.24 -2.25 -8.82
N TYR A 48 5.23 -1.69 -8.15
CA TYR A 48 4.25 -2.43 -7.36
C TYR A 48 2.84 -2.18 -7.88
N LYS A 49 2.06 -3.25 -7.94
CA LYS A 49 0.65 -3.19 -8.31
C LYS A 49 -0.18 -3.99 -7.32
N CYS A 50 -1.21 -3.35 -6.78
CA CYS A 50 -2.19 -3.94 -5.89
C CYS A 50 -3.56 -3.93 -6.58
N SER A 51 -4.12 -5.11 -6.80
CA SER A 51 -5.46 -5.27 -7.35
C SER A 51 -6.38 -5.88 -6.30
N PHE A 52 -7.56 -5.30 -6.12
CA PHE A 52 -8.62 -5.85 -5.28
C PHE A 52 -9.74 -6.38 -6.19
N PHE A 53 -10.13 -7.64 -5.98
CA PHE A 53 -11.19 -8.30 -6.74
C PHE A 53 -12.39 -8.56 -5.85
N SER A 54 -13.58 -8.42 -6.44
CA SER A 54 -14.87 -8.72 -5.81
C SER A 54 -15.87 -9.15 -6.88
N GLU A 55 -17.04 -9.65 -6.47
CA GLU A 55 -18.11 -10.03 -7.40
C GLU A 55 -18.58 -8.88 -8.29
N VAL A 56 -18.54 -7.65 -7.79
CA VAL A 56 -19.00 -6.45 -8.51
C VAL A 56 -17.92 -5.83 -9.41
N GLY A 57 -16.70 -6.40 -9.41
CA GLY A 57 -15.58 -5.95 -10.24
C GLY A 57 -14.27 -5.84 -9.46
N SER A 58 -13.30 -5.18 -10.09
CA SER A 58 -11.95 -5.00 -9.55
C SER A 58 -11.48 -3.56 -9.61
N VAL A 59 -10.67 -3.17 -8.62
CA VAL A 59 -9.95 -1.89 -8.61
C VAL A 59 -8.46 -2.16 -8.50
N THR A 60 -7.63 -1.26 -9.05
CA THR A 60 -6.18 -1.41 -9.07
C THR A 60 -5.50 -0.11 -8.68
N SER A 61 -4.45 -0.22 -7.88
CA SER A 61 -3.49 0.83 -7.55
C SER A 61 -2.09 0.40 -7.99
N GLU A 62 -1.34 1.30 -8.60
CA GLU A 62 -0.02 1.03 -9.17
C GLU A 62 0.94 2.17 -8.79
N VAL A 63 2.16 1.81 -8.44
CA VAL A 63 3.20 2.76 -8.05
C VAL A 63 4.58 2.27 -8.51
N LEU A 64 5.37 3.20 -9.04
CA LEU A 64 6.78 2.98 -9.35
C LEU A 64 7.63 3.59 -8.23
N ILE A 65 8.44 2.76 -7.58
CA ILE A 65 9.44 3.20 -6.60
C ILE A 65 10.80 3.24 -7.28
N THR A 66 11.28 4.44 -7.56
CA THR A 66 12.63 4.69 -8.04
C THR A 66 13.55 4.91 -6.84
N ALA A 67 14.21 3.84 -6.36
CA ALA A 67 15.36 4.04 -5.48
C ALA A 67 16.48 4.62 -6.35
N GLY A 68 16.84 5.89 -6.16
CA GLY A 68 17.80 6.56 -7.02
C GLY A 68 19.16 5.88 -6.99
N GLU A 69 19.73 5.64 -8.17
CA GLU A 69 21.18 5.53 -8.30
C GLU A 69 21.77 6.79 -7.68
N LYS A 70 22.88 6.67 -6.96
CA LYS A 70 23.48 7.78 -6.21
C LYS A 70 23.87 8.87 -7.20
N ASP A 71 22.96 9.82 -7.46
CA ASP A 71 23.20 10.91 -8.39
C ASP A 71 24.48 11.63 -7.95
N SER A 72 25.28 12.00 -8.94
CA SER A 72 26.49 12.82 -8.79
C SER A 72 26.23 14.17 -8.10
N ALA A 73 24.97 14.48 -7.79
CA ALA A 73 24.47 15.63 -7.02
C ALA A 73 23.86 15.24 -5.64
N GLY A 74 24.42 14.23 -4.95
CA GLY A 74 24.42 14.10 -3.49
C GLY A 74 23.10 14.27 -2.71
N GLN A 75 22.52 13.16 -2.25
CA GLN A 75 21.60 13.00 -1.10
C GLN A 75 20.28 13.82 -1.01
N ASP A 76 20.11 14.97 -1.67
CA ASP A 76 19.02 15.89 -1.36
C ASP A 76 17.65 15.42 -1.86
N GLY A 77 17.57 14.82 -3.06
CA GLY A 77 16.29 14.37 -3.66
C GLY A 77 15.65 13.19 -2.91
N TRP A 78 16.43 12.18 -2.53
CA TRP A 78 15.93 11.01 -1.81
C TRP A 78 15.40 11.34 -0.41
N THR A 79 15.98 12.35 0.24
CA THR A 79 15.60 12.74 1.61
C THR A 79 14.20 13.35 1.61
N GLN A 80 13.89 14.20 0.63
CA GLN A 80 12.58 14.83 0.50
C GLN A 80 11.47 13.82 0.17
N ASP A 81 11.71 12.90 -0.79
CA ASP A 81 10.74 11.86 -1.12
C ASP A 81 10.51 10.91 0.06
N LEU A 82 11.58 10.51 0.76
CA LEU A 82 11.47 9.67 1.95
C LEU A 82 10.67 10.36 3.06
N ASP A 83 10.88 11.66 3.27
CA ASP A 83 10.14 12.43 4.28
C ASP A 83 8.67 12.63 3.90
N ALA A 84 8.36 12.81 2.61
CA ALA A 84 6.99 12.80 2.11
C ALA A 84 6.31 11.45 2.34
N TRP A 85 7.00 10.33 2.04
CA TRP A 85 6.49 8.99 2.32
C TRP A 85 6.26 8.74 3.81
N ARG A 86 7.22 9.15 4.68
CA ARG A 86 7.06 9.05 6.13
C ARG A 86 5.87 9.85 6.66
N SER A 87 5.65 11.03 6.10
CA SER A 87 4.50 11.88 6.46
C SER A 87 3.20 11.20 6.05
N ALA A 88 3.08 10.72 4.81
CA ALA A 88 1.89 10.01 4.34
C ALA A 88 1.57 8.74 5.17
N VAL A 89 2.59 7.98 5.57
CA VAL A 89 2.41 6.81 6.46
C VAL A 89 1.94 7.24 7.85
N SER A 90 2.50 8.33 8.39
CA SER A 90 2.13 8.84 9.71
C SER A 90 0.69 9.38 9.73
N GLU A 91 0.29 10.11 8.69
CA GLU A 91 -1.08 10.59 8.49
C GLU A 91 -2.07 9.43 8.39
N HIS A 92 -1.73 8.39 7.61
CA HIS A 92 -2.56 7.20 7.51
C HIS A 92 -2.68 6.49 8.87
N ASP A 93 -1.59 6.34 9.63
CA ASP A 93 -1.65 5.72 10.97
C ASP A 93 -2.48 6.55 11.96
N GLU A 94 -2.40 7.87 11.90
CA GLU A 94 -3.24 8.77 12.70
C GLU A 94 -4.72 8.65 12.31
N MET A 95 -5.03 8.63 11.02
CA MET A 95 -6.38 8.37 10.50
C MET A 95 -6.92 7.04 11.05
N MET A 96 -6.12 5.98 10.99
CA MET A 96 -6.52 4.66 11.50
C MET A 96 -6.72 4.65 13.02
N ARG A 97 -5.88 5.36 13.79
CA ARG A 97 -6.05 5.52 15.24
C ARG A 97 -7.30 6.30 15.59
N ASN A 98 -7.60 7.37 14.86
CA ASN A 98 -8.81 8.16 15.07
C ASN A 98 -10.06 7.37 14.73
N TRP A 99 -10.05 6.61 13.63
CA TRP A 99 -11.15 5.71 13.30
C TRP A 99 -11.40 4.67 14.40
N ARG A 100 -10.37 4.11 15.04
CA ARG A 100 -10.55 3.18 16.16
C ARG A 100 -11.22 3.80 17.41
N LYS A 101 -11.18 5.12 17.57
CA LYS A 101 -11.82 5.81 18.72
C LYS A 101 -13.27 6.18 18.44
N THR A 102 -13.60 6.43 17.18
CA THR A 102 -14.92 6.92 16.75
C THR A 102 -15.92 5.77 16.53
N TRP A 103 -15.44 4.55 16.36
CA TRP A 103 -16.22 3.32 16.17
C TRP A 103 -15.93 2.33 17.30
#